data_AF-A0A503PAZ1-F1
#
_entry.id   AF-A0A503PAZ1-F1
#
_cell.length_a   1.000
_cell.length_b   1.000
_cell.length_c   1.000
_cell.angle_alpha   90.00
_cell.angle_beta   90.00
_cell.angle_gamma   90.00
#
_symmetry.space_group_name_H-M   'P 1'
#
loop_
_entity.id
_entity.type
_entity.pdbx_description
1 polymer ?
#
loop_
_entity_poly.entity_id
_entity_poly.type
_entity_poly.pdbx_seq_one_letter_code
_entity_poly.pdbx_strand_id
1 'polypeptide(L)'
;MSDNIDVTPGTGKTIAADDIGGGVLVQRVKTTWGPDGTANDADVASGKALPVQLRSSAGSDLLAGEYEIVAASQSAQVLGGSGAAGDYIAGILVIPATVDPGNVILLDNATSITVFTGGTGSVSNLVPFFIPLGMISVSGAWKISTGADVHCIAIGNFT
;
A
#
# COMPACT_ATOMS: atom_id res chain seq x y z
N MET A 1 14.04 -37.17 -23.80
CA MET A 1 13.12 -36.01 -23.75
C MET A 1 12.90 -35.58 -25.19
N SER A 2 11.67 -35.75 -25.69
CA SER A 2 11.27 -35.47 -27.08
C SER A 2 11.14 -33.97 -27.39
N ASP A 3 11.39 -33.11 -26.40
CA ASP A 3 10.99 -31.71 -26.41
C ASP A 3 12.20 -30.79 -26.67
N ASN A 4 13.29 -31.34 -27.20
CA ASN A 4 14.49 -30.58 -27.54
C ASN A 4 14.29 -29.87 -28.89
N ILE A 5 14.41 -28.55 -28.89
CA ILE A 5 14.43 -27.73 -30.10
C ILE A 5 15.88 -27.64 -30.60
N ASP A 6 16.11 -28.10 -31.82
CA ASP A 6 17.38 -27.89 -32.52
C ASP A 6 17.48 -26.44 -32.98
N VAL A 7 18.27 -25.63 -32.26
CA VAL A 7 18.58 -24.26 -32.69
C VAL A 7 19.78 -24.33 -33.64
N THR A 8 19.55 -24.10 -34.94
CA THR A 8 20.64 -23.86 -35.90
C THR A 8 21.00 -22.37 -35.88
N PRO A 9 22.11 -21.95 -35.26
CA PRO A 9 22.52 -20.56 -35.33
C PRO A 9 22.80 -20.17 -36.77
N GLY A 10 22.13 -19.12 -37.27
CA GLY A 10 22.59 -18.45 -38.49
C GLY A 10 24.05 -18.04 -38.30
N THR A 11 24.87 -18.16 -39.35
CA THR A 11 26.32 -17.94 -39.30
C THR A 11 26.69 -16.72 -38.44
N GLY A 12 27.46 -16.93 -37.37
CA GLY A 12 27.96 -15.87 -36.50
C GLY A 12 27.06 -15.44 -35.33
N LYS A 13 26.01 -16.19 -34.97
CA LYS A 13 25.21 -15.94 -33.76
C LYS A 13 25.32 -17.09 -32.77
N THR A 14 25.79 -16.85 -31.55
CA THR A 14 25.88 -17.86 -30.48
C THR A 14 24.83 -17.59 -29.42
N ILE A 15 24.07 -18.61 -29.02
CA ILE A 15 23.21 -18.52 -27.83
C ILE A 15 24.07 -18.80 -26.61
N ALA A 16 24.01 -17.92 -25.61
CA ALA A 16 24.68 -18.16 -24.33
C ALA A 16 24.02 -19.33 -23.61
N ALA A 17 24.82 -20.31 -23.21
CA ALA A 17 24.39 -21.46 -22.42
C ALA A 17 25.26 -21.58 -21.15
N ASP A 18 24.69 -22.19 -20.12
CA ASP A 18 25.38 -22.57 -18.88
C ASP A 18 25.45 -24.09 -18.79
N ASP A 19 26.58 -24.63 -18.35
CA ASP A 19 26.72 -26.06 -18.07
C ASP A 19 26.38 -26.30 -16.60
N ILE A 20 25.27 -26.98 -16.34
CA ILE A 20 24.81 -27.32 -14.98
C ILE A 20 25.37 -28.66 -14.48
N GLY A 21 26.33 -29.22 -15.20
CA GLY A 21 26.95 -30.51 -14.93
C GLY A 21 26.45 -31.62 -15.86
N GLY A 22 27.34 -32.58 -16.15
CA GLY A 22 27.01 -33.73 -17.00
C GLY A 22 26.87 -33.40 -18.49
N GLY A 23 27.36 -32.24 -18.94
CA GLY A 23 27.25 -31.79 -20.33
C GLY A 23 25.84 -31.34 -20.72
N VAL A 24 24.96 -31.14 -19.73
CA VAL A 24 23.63 -30.60 -19.95
C VAL A 24 23.73 -29.09 -19.99
N LEU A 25 23.50 -28.54 -21.18
CA LEU A 25 23.49 -27.10 -21.41
C LEU A 25 22.08 -26.54 -21.22
N VAL A 26 21.96 -25.51 -20.39
CA VAL A 26 20.73 -24.72 -20.26
C VAL A 26 20.92 -23.36 -20.90
N GLN A 27 19.91 -22.87 -21.62
CA GLN A 27 19.94 -21.53 -22.21
C GLN A 27 19.85 -20.47 -21.12
N ARG A 28 20.70 -19.42 -21.20
CA ARG A 28 20.55 -18.22 -20.37
C ARG A 28 19.59 -17.26 -21.05
N VAL A 29 18.44 -17.03 -20.42
CA VAL A 29 17.47 -15.99 -20.83
C VAL A 29 17.67 -14.77 -19.93
N LYS A 30 17.96 -13.62 -20.53
CA LYS A 30 17.90 -12.34 -19.81
C LYS A 30 16.47 -11.82 -19.90
N THR A 31 15.81 -11.68 -18.76
CA THR A 31 14.47 -11.09 -18.70
C THR A 31 14.56 -9.57 -18.77
N THR A 32 13.66 -8.96 -19.55
CA THR A 32 13.49 -7.50 -19.63
C THR A 32 12.13 -7.12 -19.07
N TRP A 33 12.04 -6.00 -18.34
CA TRP A 33 10.81 -5.52 -17.73
C TRP A 33 10.50 -4.07 -18.15
N GLY A 34 9.24 -3.79 -18.43
CA GLY A 34 8.76 -2.46 -18.84
C GLY A 34 7.92 -2.51 -20.12
N PRO A 35 7.46 -1.35 -20.61
CA PRO A 35 6.76 -1.26 -21.88
C PRO A 35 7.65 -1.72 -23.04
N ASP A 36 7.02 -2.26 -24.09
CA ASP A 36 7.72 -2.68 -25.30
C ASP A 36 8.57 -1.53 -25.90
N GLY A 37 9.76 -1.86 -26.41
CA GLY A 37 10.74 -0.90 -26.93
C GLY A 37 11.47 -0.03 -25.90
N THR A 38 11.09 -0.07 -24.61
CA THR A 38 11.74 0.70 -23.53
C THR A 38 12.06 -0.16 -22.29
N ALA A 39 11.86 -1.47 -22.39
CA ALA A 39 12.11 -2.40 -21.30
C ALA A 39 13.58 -2.42 -20.89
N ASN A 40 13.82 -2.55 -19.58
CA ASN A 40 15.16 -2.65 -19.02
C ASN A 40 15.49 -4.11 -18.70
N ASP A 41 16.75 -4.50 -18.92
CA ASP A 41 17.31 -5.76 -18.45
C ASP A 41 17.24 -5.88 -16.91
N ALA A 42 16.82 -7.05 -16.41
CA ALA A 42 16.94 -7.42 -15.01
C ALA A 42 18.40 -7.84 -14.70
N ASP A 43 19.15 -6.98 -13.99
CA ASP A 43 20.58 -7.18 -13.73
C ASP A 43 20.98 -6.82 -12.29
N VAL A 44 21.10 -7.84 -11.44
CA VAL A 44 21.51 -7.70 -10.03
C VAL A 44 22.97 -7.23 -9.89
N ALA A 45 23.84 -7.51 -10.88
CA ALA A 45 25.26 -7.19 -10.82
C ALA A 45 25.58 -5.72 -11.14
N SER A 46 24.67 -5.00 -11.81
CA SER A 46 24.80 -3.57 -12.11
C SER A 46 24.07 -2.66 -11.10
N GLY A 47 23.68 -3.21 -9.94
CA GLY A 47 22.91 -2.47 -8.93
C GLY A 47 21.44 -2.24 -9.29
N LYS A 48 20.95 -2.87 -10.37
CA LYS A 48 19.53 -2.86 -10.71
C LYS A 48 18.85 -4.01 -9.98
N ALA A 49 18.15 -3.71 -8.88
CA ALA A 49 17.33 -4.70 -8.20
C ALA A 49 16.29 -5.30 -9.18
N LEU A 50 15.85 -6.53 -8.91
CA LEU A 50 14.68 -7.07 -9.60
C LEU A 50 13.52 -6.07 -9.46
N PRO A 51 12.84 -5.70 -10.55
CA PRO A 51 11.75 -4.74 -10.46
C PRO A 51 10.63 -5.34 -9.61
N VAL A 52 10.24 -4.62 -8.56
CA VAL A 52 9.03 -4.91 -7.80
C VAL A 52 7.91 -3.98 -8.26
N GLN A 53 6.74 -4.55 -8.52
CA GLN A 53 5.56 -3.76 -8.84
C GLN A 53 4.99 -3.20 -7.53
N LEU A 54 5.11 -1.89 -7.33
CA LEU A 54 4.59 -1.16 -6.16
C LEU A 54 3.25 -0.48 -6.46
N ARG A 55 2.57 -0.95 -7.51
CA ARG A 55 1.23 -0.52 -7.90
C ARG A 55 0.27 -1.69 -7.86
N SER A 56 -0.96 -1.43 -7.43
CA SER A 56 -2.04 -2.42 -7.50
C SER A 56 -2.34 -2.80 -8.95
N SER A 57 -3.10 -3.88 -9.16
CA SER A 57 -3.61 -4.24 -10.49
C SER A 57 -4.51 -3.16 -11.11
N ALA A 58 -5.07 -2.28 -10.29
CA ALA A 58 -5.83 -1.10 -10.72
C ALA A 58 -4.94 0.12 -11.02
N GLY A 59 -3.62 0.02 -10.84
CA GLY A 59 -2.66 1.09 -11.14
C GLY A 59 -2.47 2.12 -10.02
N SER A 60 -3.13 1.95 -8.86
CA SER A 60 -2.92 2.82 -7.69
C SER A 60 -1.54 2.58 -7.07
N ASP A 61 -0.90 3.65 -6.61
CA ASP A 61 0.37 3.56 -5.88
C ASP A 61 0.12 2.96 -4.50
N LEU A 62 0.74 1.80 -4.20
CA LEU A 62 0.61 1.15 -2.90
C LEU A 62 1.39 1.90 -1.81
N LEU A 63 2.26 2.84 -2.21
CA LEU A 63 3.09 3.63 -1.30
C LEU A 63 2.48 5.00 -0.95
N ALA A 64 1.45 5.45 -1.68
CA ALA A 64 0.76 6.71 -1.43
C ALA A 64 -0.61 6.44 -0.81
N GLY A 65 -0.83 6.89 0.42
CA GLY A 65 -2.14 6.82 1.05
C GLY A 65 -3.12 7.81 0.41
N GLU A 66 -4.31 7.34 0.10
CA GLU A 66 -5.48 8.18 -0.19
C GLU A 66 -5.94 8.89 1.09
N TYR A 67 -6.63 10.02 0.92
CA TYR A 67 -7.24 10.74 2.03
C TYR A 67 -8.75 10.65 1.97
N GLU A 68 -9.37 10.54 3.14
CA GLU A 68 -10.82 10.63 3.28
C GLU A 68 -11.18 11.53 4.47
N ILE A 69 -12.15 12.41 4.26
CA ILE A 69 -12.65 13.31 5.30
C ILE A 69 -13.82 12.64 6.01
N VAL A 70 -13.74 12.60 7.35
CA VAL A 70 -14.84 12.23 8.23
C VAL A 70 -15.29 13.48 8.96
N ALA A 71 -16.54 13.89 8.73
CA ALA A 71 -17.10 15.09 9.35
C ALA A 71 -17.23 14.92 10.87
N ALA A 72 -17.60 15.98 11.58
CA ALA A 72 -17.98 15.88 12.99
C ALA A 72 -19.29 15.09 13.16
N SER A 73 -19.45 14.50 14.35
CA SER A 73 -20.65 13.74 14.75
C SER A 73 -21.00 12.58 13.80
N GLN A 74 -19.99 11.94 13.21
CA GLN A 74 -20.19 10.73 12.40
C GLN A 74 -20.11 9.49 13.28
N SER A 75 -20.87 8.46 12.90
CA SER A 75 -20.87 7.16 13.57
C SER A 75 -20.42 6.09 12.60
N ALA A 76 -19.27 5.48 12.90
CA ALA A 76 -18.69 4.35 12.17
C ALA A 76 -18.72 4.53 10.65
N GLN A 77 -18.34 5.71 10.14
CA GLN A 77 -18.18 5.94 8.71
C GLN A 77 -17.10 4.99 8.19
N VAL A 78 -17.47 4.17 7.21
CA VAL A 78 -16.54 3.29 6.50
C VAL A 78 -15.58 4.14 5.69
N LEU A 79 -14.28 3.84 5.80
CA LEU A 79 -13.25 4.44 4.97
C LEU A 79 -13.06 3.60 3.71
N GLY A 80 -12.90 4.27 2.57
CA GLY A 80 -12.92 3.63 1.25
C GLY A 80 -14.33 3.37 0.73
N GLY A 81 -14.43 2.72 -0.43
CA GLY A 81 -15.72 2.41 -1.04
C GLY A 81 -16.48 1.33 -0.27
N SER A 82 -15.80 0.23 0.06
CA SER A 82 -16.35 -0.87 0.87
C SER A 82 -15.51 -1.17 2.10
N GLY A 83 -14.22 -0.87 2.05
CA GLY A 83 -13.16 -1.31 2.93
C GLY A 83 -13.03 -2.84 3.03
N ALA A 84 -11.87 -3.30 3.47
CA ALA A 84 -11.58 -4.72 3.66
C ALA A 84 -10.59 -4.97 4.79
N ALA A 85 -10.59 -6.21 5.31
CA ALA A 85 -9.45 -6.68 6.08
C ALA A 85 -8.20 -6.67 5.17
N GLY A 86 -7.07 -6.23 5.70
CA GLY A 86 -5.86 -5.97 4.92
C GLY A 86 -5.66 -4.51 4.51
N ASP A 87 -6.67 -3.64 4.66
CA ASP A 87 -6.51 -2.21 4.39
C ASP A 87 -5.52 -1.57 5.37
N TYR A 88 -4.69 -0.67 4.85
CA TYR A 88 -3.64 -0.01 5.62
C TYR A 88 -4.09 1.39 6.04
N ILE A 89 -3.88 1.76 7.30
CA ILE A 89 -4.04 3.13 7.77
C ILE A 89 -2.68 3.69 8.22
N ALA A 90 -2.24 4.76 7.56
CA ALA A 90 -1.01 5.47 7.92
C ALA A 90 -1.21 6.28 9.20
N GLY A 91 -2.33 7.00 9.28
CA GLY A 91 -2.70 7.76 10.46
C GLY A 91 -3.92 8.64 10.22
N ILE A 92 -4.26 9.42 11.24
CA ILE A 92 -5.46 10.28 11.27
C ILE A 92 -5.01 11.70 11.63
N LEU A 93 -5.34 12.67 10.78
CA LEU A 93 -5.23 14.08 11.12
C LEU A 93 -6.52 14.53 11.81
N VAL A 94 -6.42 14.88 13.09
CA VAL A 94 -7.55 15.38 13.89
C VAL A 94 -7.59 16.90 13.77
N ILE A 95 -8.78 17.44 13.48
CA ILE A 95 -9.04 18.86 13.29
C ILE A 95 -10.11 19.28 14.33
N PRO A 96 -9.68 19.82 15.48
CA PRO A 96 -10.62 20.28 16.50
C PRO A 96 -11.25 21.63 16.11
N ALA A 97 -12.56 21.79 16.33
CA ALA A 97 -13.27 23.06 16.15
C ALA A 97 -13.43 23.86 17.46
N THR A 98 -13.21 23.21 18.61
CA THR A 98 -13.24 23.82 19.94
C THR A 98 -12.05 23.33 20.78
N VAL A 99 -11.84 23.91 21.97
CA VAL A 99 -10.84 23.42 22.94
C VAL A 99 -11.34 22.20 23.73
N ASP A 100 -12.63 21.91 23.60
CA ASP A 100 -13.34 20.80 24.25
C ASP A 100 -13.97 19.83 23.22
N PRO A 101 -13.24 19.41 22.17
CA PRO A 101 -13.78 18.59 21.09
C PRO A 101 -14.24 17.22 21.60
N GLY A 102 -15.14 16.58 20.86
CA GLY A 102 -15.52 15.19 21.10
C GLY A 102 -14.39 14.19 20.84
N ASN A 103 -14.64 12.93 21.16
CA ASN A 103 -13.67 11.85 20.94
C ASN A 103 -13.54 11.46 19.46
N VAL A 104 -12.46 10.76 19.13
CA VAL A 104 -12.27 10.08 17.84
C VAL A 104 -11.97 8.62 18.13
N ILE A 105 -12.76 7.73 17.54
CA ILE A 105 -12.64 6.28 17.69
C ILE A 105 -12.40 5.69 16.30
N LEU A 106 -11.32 4.95 16.16
CA LEU A 106 -11.05 4.10 15.01
C LEU A 106 -11.63 2.70 15.28
N LEU A 107 -12.37 2.14 14.34
CA LEU A 107 -12.92 0.81 14.44
C LEU A 107 -12.32 -0.07 13.34
N ASP A 108 -11.82 -1.24 13.74
CA ASP A 108 -11.56 -2.38 12.85
C ASP A 108 -12.69 -3.37 13.11
N ASN A 109 -13.84 -3.15 12.46
CA ASN A 109 -15.06 -3.94 12.54
C ASN A 109 -15.52 -4.37 13.96
N ALA A 110 -14.87 -5.37 14.57
CA ALA A 110 -15.14 -5.84 15.94
C ALA A 110 -14.37 -5.10 17.04
N THR A 111 -13.25 -4.45 16.72
CA THR A 111 -12.37 -3.77 17.68
C THR A 111 -12.58 -2.26 17.62
N SER A 112 -12.75 -1.62 18.78
CA SER A 112 -12.81 -0.15 18.89
C SER A 112 -11.57 0.39 19.59
N ILE A 113 -10.93 1.38 18.97
CA ILE A 113 -9.67 1.98 19.41
C ILE A 113 -9.93 3.48 19.60
N THR A 114 -9.92 3.96 20.85
CA THR A 114 -10.02 5.40 21.10
C THR A 114 -8.68 6.04 20.77
N VAL A 115 -8.59 6.73 19.63
CA VAL A 115 -7.35 7.38 19.17
C VAL A 115 -7.20 8.79 19.73
N PHE A 116 -8.31 9.44 20.04
CA PHE A 116 -8.34 10.71 20.76
C PHE A 116 -9.53 10.72 21.72
N THR A 117 -9.27 10.89 23.01
CA THR A 117 -10.31 10.85 24.05
C THR A 117 -11.25 12.05 23.99
N GLY A 118 -10.78 13.22 23.54
CA GLY A 118 -11.57 14.45 23.58
C GLY A 118 -11.96 14.88 25.00
N GLY A 119 -12.97 15.75 25.07
CA GLY A 119 -13.54 16.29 26.31
C GLY A 119 -12.93 17.64 26.71
N THR A 120 -13.35 18.12 27.87
CA THR A 120 -12.98 19.44 28.39
C THR A 120 -11.47 19.61 28.55
N GLY A 121 -10.91 20.65 27.94
CA GLY A 121 -9.49 21.00 27.97
C GLY A 121 -8.61 20.02 27.22
N SER A 122 -9.17 19.17 26.36
CA SER A 122 -8.41 18.13 25.65
C SER A 122 -7.45 18.68 24.60
N VAL A 123 -7.67 19.91 24.11
CA VAL A 123 -6.69 20.64 23.29
C VAL A 123 -6.48 22.06 23.81
N SER A 124 -5.24 22.54 23.77
CA SER A 124 -4.86 23.88 24.24
C SER A 124 -4.94 24.95 23.14
N ASN A 125 -5.04 24.52 21.88
CA ASN A 125 -5.22 25.37 20.71
C ASN A 125 -5.95 24.59 19.61
N LEU A 126 -6.44 25.29 18.60
CA LEU A 126 -7.25 24.71 17.52
C LEU A 126 -6.42 24.31 16.29
N VAL A 127 -5.16 23.91 16.47
CA VAL A 127 -4.35 23.44 15.35
C VAL A 127 -4.63 21.96 15.07
N PRO A 128 -4.73 21.55 13.80
CA PRO A 128 -4.75 20.15 13.45
C PRO A 128 -3.51 19.41 13.97
N PHE A 129 -3.69 18.18 14.41
CA PHE A 129 -2.59 17.33 14.86
C PHE A 129 -2.72 15.92 14.31
N PHE A 130 -1.59 15.33 13.94
CA PHE A 130 -1.54 14.01 13.29
C PHE A 130 -1.25 12.91 14.30
N ILE A 131 -2.05 11.84 14.25
CA ILE A 131 -1.87 10.62 15.02
C ILE A 131 -1.32 9.55 14.07
N PRO A 132 -0.01 9.24 14.11
CA PRO A 132 0.55 8.16 13.32
C PRO A 132 0.12 6.80 13.89
N LEU A 133 -0.29 5.89 13.01
CA LEU A 133 -0.78 4.56 13.39
C LEU A 133 0.05 3.45 12.74
N GLY A 134 0.17 3.47 11.40
CA GLY A 134 0.92 2.47 10.65
C GLY A 134 0.42 1.04 10.83
N MET A 135 -0.90 0.85 10.80
CA MET A 135 -1.55 -0.44 11.11
C MET A 135 -2.30 -1.01 9.90
N ILE A 136 -2.48 -2.34 9.89
CA ILE A 136 -3.27 -3.07 8.90
C ILE A 136 -4.53 -3.61 9.59
N SER A 137 -5.68 -3.47 8.93
CA SER A 137 -6.93 -4.01 9.44
C SER A 137 -6.88 -5.54 9.47
N VAL A 138 -7.33 -6.14 10.57
CA VAL A 138 -7.38 -7.60 10.75
C VAL A 138 -8.77 -8.19 10.60
N SER A 139 -9.84 -7.39 10.71
CA SER A 139 -11.20 -7.94 10.84
C SER A 139 -12.27 -7.32 9.92
N GLY A 140 -11.94 -6.26 9.17
CA GLY A 140 -12.82 -5.72 8.13
C GLY A 140 -12.47 -4.30 7.70
N ALA A 141 -13.43 -3.58 7.14
CA ALA A 141 -13.22 -2.18 6.77
C ALA A 141 -12.81 -1.33 8.00
N TRP A 142 -11.84 -0.44 7.81
CA TRP A 142 -11.59 0.63 8.77
C TRP A 142 -12.81 1.56 8.82
N LYS A 143 -13.18 2.00 10.03
CA LYS A 143 -14.25 2.97 10.23
C LYS A 143 -13.82 4.01 11.24
N ILE A 144 -14.34 5.23 11.13
CA ILE A 144 -14.11 6.27 12.14
C ILE A 144 -15.46 6.76 12.68
N SER A 145 -15.53 6.89 14.00
CA SER A 145 -16.55 7.68 14.69
C SER A 145 -15.91 8.95 15.24
N THR A 146 -16.58 10.08 15.03
CA THR A 146 -16.18 11.40 15.54
C THR A 146 -17.25 11.94 16.46
N GLY A 147 -16.82 12.55 17.56
CA GLY A 147 -17.72 13.29 18.45
C GLY A 147 -18.13 14.65 17.86
N ALA A 148 -18.84 15.45 18.67
CA ALA A 148 -19.13 16.83 18.31
C ALA A 148 -17.84 17.65 18.15
N ASP A 149 -17.87 18.66 17.29
CA ASP A 149 -16.79 19.66 17.16
C ASP A 149 -15.38 19.09 16.86
N VAL A 150 -15.30 17.91 16.25
CA VAL A 150 -14.04 17.30 15.78
C VAL A 150 -14.22 16.66 14.41
N HIS A 151 -13.39 17.06 13.46
CA HIS A 151 -13.32 16.45 12.13
C HIS A 151 -12.03 15.65 12.00
N CYS A 152 -12.02 14.64 11.14
CA CYS A 152 -10.85 13.83 10.89
C CYS A 152 -10.55 13.74 9.40
N ILE A 153 -9.26 13.64 9.06
CA ILE A 153 -8.81 13.18 7.75
C ILE A 153 -8.06 11.87 7.99
N ALA A 154 -8.63 10.77 7.50
CA ALA A 154 -7.96 9.48 7.50
C ALA A 154 -7.03 9.39 6.30
N ILE A 155 -5.83 8.86 6.49
CA ILE A 155 -4.84 8.70 5.43
C ILE A 155 -4.41 7.23 5.42
N GLY A 156 -4.54 6.58 4.27
CA GLY A 156 -4.27 5.14 4.15
C GLY A 156 -4.59 4.58 2.78
N ASN A 157 -4.55 3.27 2.64
CA ASN A 157 -4.95 2.56 1.45
C ASN A 157 -6.19 1.74 1.79
N PHE A 158 -7.35 2.21 1.33
CA PHE A 158 -8.67 1.69 1.66
C PHE A 158 -9.33 1.14 0.40
N THR A 159 -9.99 -0.02 0.50
CA THR A 159 -10.60 -0.70 -0.65
C THR A 159 -12.05 -0.27 -0.90
#